data_AF-A0A832QVQ0-F1
#
_entry.id   AF-A0A832QVQ0-F1
#
_cell.length_a   1.000
_cell.length_b   1.000
_cell.length_c   1.000
_cell.angle_alpha   90.00
_cell.angle_beta   90.00
_cell.angle_gamma   90.00
#
_symmetry.space_group_name_H-M   'P 1'
#
loop_
_entity.id
_entity.type
_entity.pdbx_description
1 polymer ?
#
loop_
_entity_poly.entity_id
_entity_poly.type
_entity_poly.pdbx_seq_one_letter_code
_entity_poly.pdbx_strand_id
1 'polypeptide(L)'
;MMRYLLIFHSDFAGQWRCLDSARLGRFTSGQAADLPGALNEAHGLALGWMLGRRVFGPLCRAAGAATEGVEWIRVHALDSGQAVIGLGNEYHGAWLEMFMQQSEPLGWIAAQRPAAARSAGALAALEARAGDPLRATDEACRQTMEQMRTQQDAAREQRRPKVAAQST
;
A
#
# COMPACT_ATOMS: atom_id res chain seq x y z
N MET A 1 -15.94 2.50 21.18
CA MET A 1 -15.41 1.48 20.24
C MET A 1 -13.93 1.31 20.51
N MET A 2 -13.44 0.08 20.59
CA MET A 2 -12.03 -0.18 20.90
C MET A 2 -11.14 0.14 19.71
N ARG A 3 -10.02 0.81 19.96
CA ARG A 3 -9.00 1.14 18.97
C ARG A 3 -7.81 0.21 19.17
N TYR A 4 -7.09 -0.03 18.09
CA TYR A 4 -5.92 -0.89 18.08
C TYR A 4 -4.77 -0.18 17.38
N LEU A 5 -3.57 -0.37 17.92
CA LEU A 5 -2.34 0.03 17.28
C LEU A 5 -1.69 -1.20 16.64
N LEU A 6 -1.56 -1.16 15.31
CA LEU A 6 -0.88 -2.17 14.52
C LEU A 6 0.56 -1.75 14.32
N ILE A 7 1.53 -2.60 14.66
CA ILE A 7 2.95 -2.28 14.60
C ILE A 7 3.70 -3.38 13.87
N PHE A 8 4.55 -3.03 12.92
CA PHE A 8 5.49 -3.98 12.31
C PHE A 8 6.81 -3.29 11.95
N HIS A 9 7.87 -4.09 11.80
CA HIS A 9 9.14 -3.60 11.26
C HIS A 9 9.14 -3.78 9.75
N SER A 10 9.35 -2.69 9.00
CA SER A 10 9.47 -2.75 7.55
C SER A 10 10.94 -2.92 7.17
N ASP A 11 11.29 -4.09 6.66
CA ASP A 11 12.66 -4.34 6.17
C ASP A 11 13.01 -3.42 5.00
N PHE A 12 12.03 -3.10 4.15
CA PHE A 12 12.21 -2.20 3.00
C PHE A 12 12.60 -0.78 3.42
N ALA A 13 12.00 -0.26 4.50
CA ALA A 13 12.27 1.09 4.97
C ALA A 13 13.28 1.14 6.13
N GLY A 14 13.73 -0.01 6.64
CA GLY A 14 14.63 -0.11 7.80
C GLY A 14 14.08 0.53 9.08
N GLN A 15 12.75 0.60 9.24
CA GLN A 15 12.13 1.29 10.36
C GLN A 15 10.81 0.63 10.81
N TRP A 16 10.45 0.86 12.07
CA TRP A 16 9.14 0.51 12.61
C TRP A 16 8.04 1.40 12.02
N ARG A 17 6.89 0.79 11.76
CA ARG A 17 5.73 1.48 11.20
C ARG A 17 4.50 1.12 12.00
N CYS A 18 3.66 2.12 12.24
CA CYS A 18 2.45 1.98 13.03
C CYS A 18 1.22 2.39 12.23
N LEU A 19 0.08 1.77 12.54
CA LEU A 19 -1.22 2.11 11.98
C LEU A 19 -2.28 2.02 13.08
N ASP A 20 -2.97 3.14 13.30
CA ASP A 20 -4.14 3.20 14.16
C ASP A 20 -5.37 2.68 13.43
N SER A 21 -6.09 1.73 14.05
CA SER A 21 -7.31 1.15 13.48
C SER A 21 -8.42 2.19 13.29
N ALA A 22 -8.38 3.35 13.94
CA ALA A 22 -9.30 4.46 13.66
C ALA A 22 -9.19 4.99 12.22
N ARG A 23 -8.05 4.74 11.54
CA ARG A 23 -7.86 5.09 10.12
C ARG A 23 -8.48 4.05 9.17
N LEU A 24 -8.85 2.88 9.68
CA LEU A 24 -9.58 1.86 8.92
C LEU A 24 -11.06 2.24 8.89
N GLY A 25 -11.45 3.11 7.96
CA GLY A 25 -12.80 3.72 7.93
C GLY A 25 -14.00 2.76 7.87
N ARG A 26 -13.77 1.46 7.59
CA ARG A 26 -14.81 0.40 7.61
C ARG A 26 -14.71 -0.55 8.79
N PHE A 27 -13.70 -0.40 9.64
CA PHE A 27 -13.61 -1.18 10.87
C PHE A 27 -14.64 -0.61 11.86
N THR A 28 -15.80 -1.25 11.96
CA THR A 28 -16.91 -0.82 12.86
C THR A 28 -17.18 -1.80 13.99
N SER A 29 -16.67 -3.04 13.89
CA SER A 29 -16.93 -4.08 14.90
C SER A 29 -16.25 -3.81 16.23
N GLY A 30 -15.11 -3.13 16.21
CA GLY A 30 -14.28 -2.91 17.39
C GLY A 30 -13.67 -4.20 17.96
N GLN A 31 -13.76 -5.33 17.25
CA GLN A 31 -13.15 -6.59 17.67
C GLN A 31 -11.82 -6.80 16.95
N ALA A 32 -10.77 -7.14 17.72
CA ALA A 32 -9.44 -7.37 17.16
C ALA A 32 -9.41 -8.47 16.08
N ALA A 33 -10.29 -9.47 16.20
CA ALA A 33 -10.39 -10.58 15.24
C ALA A 33 -10.76 -10.14 13.82
N ASP A 34 -11.43 -8.99 13.66
CA ASP A 34 -11.87 -8.48 12.35
C ASP A 34 -10.82 -7.58 11.68
N LEU A 35 -9.72 -7.25 12.37
CA LEU A 35 -8.65 -6.41 11.84
C LEU A 35 -8.06 -6.93 10.51
N PRO A 36 -7.81 -8.24 10.32
CA PRO A 36 -7.36 -8.75 9.02
C PRO A 36 -8.35 -8.44 7.89
N GLY A 37 -9.65 -8.57 8.14
CA GLY A 37 -10.70 -8.23 7.17
C GLY A 37 -10.67 -6.74 6.82
N ALA A 38 -10.62 -5.88 7.83
CA ALA A 38 -10.55 -4.43 7.64
C ALA A 38 -9.29 -3.98 6.88
N LEU A 39 -8.14 -4.62 7.13
CA LEU A 39 -6.89 -4.36 6.38
C LEU A 39 -7.00 -4.76 4.90
N ASN A 40 -7.66 -5.89 4.61
CA ASN A 40 -7.89 -6.33 3.24
C ASN A 40 -8.82 -5.38 2.47
N GLU A 41 -9.86 -4.87 3.13
CA GLU A 41 -10.77 -3.89 2.51
C GLU A 41 -10.09 -2.54 2.27
N ALA A 42 -9.28 -2.08 3.23
CA ALA A 42 -8.52 -0.83 3.17
C ALA A 42 -7.20 -0.97 2.38
N HIS A 43 -7.23 -1.67 1.24
CA HIS A 43 -6.04 -2.04 0.45
C HIS A 43 -5.09 -0.87 0.14
N GLY A 44 -5.60 0.32 -0.19
CA GLY A 44 -4.75 1.49 -0.49
C GLY A 44 -4.01 2.01 0.74
N LEU A 45 -4.68 2.03 1.89
CA LEU A 45 -4.06 2.41 3.16
C LEU A 45 -3.04 1.36 3.60
N ALA A 46 -3.41 0.08 3.53
CA ALA A 46 -2.51 -1.03 3.87
C ALA A 46 -1.27 -1.04 2.95
N LEU A 47 -1.44 -0.78 1.65
CA LEU A 47 -0.34 -0.66 0.70
C LEU A 47 0.61 0.49 1.04
N GLY A 48 0.08 1.70 1.27
CA GLY A 48 0.90 2.87 1.59
C GLY A 48 1.55 2.78 2.98
N TRP A 49 0.86 2.13 3.93
CA TRP A 49 1.41 1.84 5.23
C TRP A 49 2.51 0.79 5.14
N MET A 50 2.28 -0.36 4.48
CA MET A 50 3.27 -1.44 4.43
C MET A 50 4.35 -1.28 3.36
N LEU A 51 4.23 -0.27 2.50
CA LEU A 51 5.07 -0.05 1.32
C LEU A 51 5.11 -1.28 0.40
N GLY A 52 3.99 -2.00 0.33
CA GLY A 52 3.87 -3.20 -0.47
C GLY A 52 2.58 -3.96 -0.23
N ARG A 53 2.19 -4.78 -1.22
CA ARG A 53 1.02 -5.65 -1.10
C ARG A 53 1.32 -6.80 -0.15
N ARG A 54 0.36 -7.13 0.71
CA ARG A 54 0.41 -8.27 1.63
C ARG A 54 -0.92 -9.00 1.62
N VAL A 55 -0.86 -10.28 1.94
CA VAL A 55 -2.02 -11.10 2.30
C VAL A 55 -2.01 -11.24 3.82
N PHE A 56 -3.10 -10.83 4.47
CA PHE A 56 -3.22 -10.87 5.92
C PHE A 56 -3.86 -12.18 6.38
N GLY A 57 -3.18 -12.88 7.28
CA GLY A 57 -3.72 -14.06 7.97
C GLY A 57 -4.62 -13.68 9.16
N PRO A 58 -5.17 -14.69 9.85
CA PRO A 58 -5.97 -14.45 11.06
C PRO A 58 -5.12 -13.86 12.20
N LEU A 59 -5.79 -13.25 13.17
CA LEU A 59 -5.17 -12.84 14.43
C LEU A 59 -4.85 -14.08 15.29
N CYS A 60 -3.60 -14.20 15.71
CA CYS A 60 -3.08 -15.29 16.54
C CYS A 60 -2.56 -14.76 17.87
N ARG A 61 -2.53 -15.62 18.91
CA ARG A 61 -1.97 -15.28 20.24
C ARG A 61 -0.44 -15.36 20.35
N ALA A 62 0.24 -15.72 19.27
CA ALA A 62 1.69 -15.72 19.21
C ALA A 62 2.12 -15.49 17.77
N ALA A 63 3.28 -14.85 17.59
CA ALA A 63 3.97 -14.89 16.31
C ALA A 63 4.39 -16.34 16.03
N GLY A 64 4.14 -16.81 14.81
CA GLY A 64 4.69 -18.08 14.33
C GLY A 64 6.20 -17.97 14.08
N ALA A 65 6.81 -19.09 13.70
CA ALA A 65 8.23 -19.12 13.35
C ALA A 65 8.57 -18.10 12.26
N ALA A 66 9.76 -17.50 12.35
CA ALA A 66 10.30 -16.63 11.33
C ALA A 66 10.33 -17.40 10.00
N THR A 67 9.42 -17.05 9.10
CA THR A 67 9.26 -17.69 7.80
C THR A 67 9.57 -16.65 6.74
N GLU A 68 10.38 -17.03 5.74
CA GLU A 68 10.79 -16.11 4.70
C GLU A 68 9.57 -15.48 3.99
N GLY A 69 9.58 -14.14 3.89
CA GLY A 69 8.50 -13.38 3.25
C GLY A 69 7.21 -13.25 4.08
N VAL A 70 7.23 -13.64 5.37
CA VAL A 70 6.17 -13.38 6.34
C VAL A 70 6.64 -12.33 7.35
N GLU A 71 5.96 -11.20 7.38
CA GLU A 71 6.13 -10.17 8.40
C GLU A 71 5.05 -10.35 9.48
N TRP A 72 5.39 -10.05 10.74
CA TRP A 72 4.43 -10.16 11.85
C TRP A 72 4.02 -8.79 12.33
N ILE A 73 2.72 -8.51 12.22
CA ILE A 73 2.10 -7.29 12.75
C ILE A 73 1.67 -7.56 14.19
N ARG A 74 2.23 -6.81 15.13
CA ARG A 74 1.80 -6.79 16.53
C ARG A 74 0.53 -5.97 16.65
N VAL A 75 -0.44 -6.47 17.40
CA VAL A 75 -1.72 -5.79 17.64
C VAL A 75 -1.79 -5.43 19.12
N HIS A 76 -1.84 -4.14 19.42
CA HIS A 76 -1.97 -3.63 20.79
C HIS A 76 -3.33 -2.98 20.97
N ALA A 77 -3.91 -3.12 22.16
CA ALA A 77 -5.02 -2.27 22.57
C ALA A 77 -4.53 -0.81 22.62
N LEU A 78 -5.34 0.12 22.13
CA LEU A 78 -5.11 1.54 22.28
C LEU A 78 -6.28 2.14 23.06
N ASP A 79 -6.00 2.67 24.24
CA ASP A 79 -7.02 3.28 25.08
C ASP A 79 -7.60 4.52 24.40
N SER A 80 -8.88 4.80 24.66
CA SER A 80 -9.58 5.94 24.05
C SER A 80 -8.96 7.30 24.39
N GLY A 81 -8.21 7.39 25.49
CA GLY A 81 -7.45 8.57 25.90
C GLY A 81 -6.01 8.63 25.37
N GLN A 82 -5.49 7.57 24.76
CA GLN A 82 -4.16 7.57 24.16
C GLN A 82 -4.21 8.15 22.75
N ALA A 83 -3.55 9.28 22.57
CA ALA A 83 -3.23 9.80 21.25
C ALA A 83 -1.97 9.10 20.73
N VAL A 84 -2.05 8.49 19.55
CA VAL A 84 -0.85 8.08 18.82
C VAL A 84 -0.16 9.35 18.38
N ILE A 85 1.08 9.56 18.83
CA ILE A 85 1.84 10.77 18.49
C ILE A 85 2.39 10.57 17.06
N GLY A 86 1.81 11.30 16.10
CA GLY A 86 2.23 11.32 14.70
C GLY A 86 1.09 11.64 13.74
N LEU A 87 1.42 12.21 12.57
CA LEU A 87 0.51 12.39 11.45
C LEU A 87 0.85 11.34 10.38
N GLY A 88 -0.15 10.57 9.93
CA GLY A 88 0.03 9.66 8.79
C GLY A 88 0.81 8.38 9.11
N ASN A 89 1.78 8.03 8.24
CA ASN A 89 2.50 6.75 8.23
C ASN A 89 3.95 6.89 8.77
N GLU A 90 4.26 8.00 9.44
CA GLU A 90 5.63 8.37 9.84
C GLU A 90 5.84 8.32 11.36
N TYR A 91 7.04 7.84 11.71
CA TYR A 91 7.47 7.32 13.01
C TYR A 91 7.97 8.41 13.97
N HIS A 92 7.75 8.20 15.28
CA HIS A 92 8.48 8.90 16.34
C HIS A 92 9.08 7.90 17.33
N GLY A 93 10.25 7.38 16.98
CA GLY A 93 11.34 6.93 17.87
C GLY A 93 10.96 6.42 19.25
N ALA A 94 11.32 7.27 20.20
CA ALA A 94 11.23 7.01 21.62
C ALA A 94 9.81 6.72 22.10
N TRP A 95 8.78 7.33 21.50
CA TRP A 95 7.40 7.08 21.93
C TRP A 95 6.99 5.63 21.65
N LEU A 96 7.29 5.13 20.46
CA LEU A 96 6.93 3.74 20.11
C LEU A 96 7.72 2.74 20.95
N GLU A 97 9.00 3.01 21.17
CA GLU A 97 9.85 2.17 22.03
C GLU A 97 9.31 2.11 23.46
N MET A 98 8.97 3.25 24.06
CA MET A 98 8.36 3.32 25.38
C MET A 98 6.99 2.61 25.41
N PHE A 99 6.16 2.81 24.39
CA PHE A 99 4.87 2.14 24.27
C PHE A 99 5.04 0.61 24.22
N MET A 100 5.95 0.10 23.38
CA MET A 100 6.20 -1.33 23.25
C MET A 100 6.80 -1.96 24.52
N GLN A 101 7.50 -1.19 25.35
CA GLN A 101 7.99 -1.66 26.65
C GLN A 101 6.88 -1.74 27.71
N GLN A 102 5.84 -0.93 27.57
CA GLN A 102 4.75 -0.80 28.56
C GLN A 102 3.46 -1.52 28.15
N SER A 103 3.35 -1.93 26.87
CA SER A 103 2.16 -2.55 26.31
C SER A 103 2.46 -3.95 25.78
N GLU A 104 1.78 -4.94 26.35
CA GLU A 104 1.78 -6.29 25.80
C GLU A 104 0.87 -6.37 24.56
N PRO A 105 1.30 -7.03 23.48
CA PRO A 105 0.45 -7.26 22.33
C PRO A 105 -0.71 -8.20 22.70
N LEU A 106 -1.91 -7.86 22.22
CA LEU A 106 -3.08 -8.74 22.26
C LEU A 106 -2.92 -9.95 21.34
N GLY A 107 -2.13 -9.78 20.27
CA GLY A 107 -1.92 -10.81 19.28
C GLY A 107 -1.06 -10.36 18.11
N TRP A 108 -0.95 -11.24 17.13
CA TRP A 108 -0.14 -11.09 15.94
C TRP A 108 -0.93 -11.45 14.70
N ILE A 109 -0.76 -10.67 13.63
CA ILE A 109 -1.31 -10.94 12.31
C ILE A 109 -0.15 -11.22 11.37
N ALA A 110 -0.19 -12.37 10.68
CA ALA A 110 0.76 -12.68 9.63
C ALA A 110 0.48 -11.81 8.39
N ALA A 111 1.50 -11.17 7.83
CA ALA A 111 1.43 -10.40 6.61
C ALA A 111 2.39 -11.02 5.58
N GLN A 112 1.85 -11.77 4.63
CA GLN A 112 2.66 -12.52 3.67
C GLN A 112 2.80 -11.77 2.35
N ARG A 113 4.01 -11.74 1.80
CA ARG A 113 4.25 -11.26 0.42
C ARG A 113 3.62 -12.23 -0.59
N PRO A 114 2.78 -11.76 -1.53
CA PRO A 114 2.25 -12.59 -2.60
C PRO A 114 3.38 -13.31 -3.34
N ALA A 115 3.18 -14.59 -3.71
CA ALA A 115 4.21 -15.39 -4.36
C ALA A 115 4.77 -14.76 -5.66
N ALA A 116 3.94 -14.04 -6.41
CA ALA A 116 4.37 -13.30 -7.61
C ALA A 116 5.46 -12.24 -7.31
N ALA A 117 5.37 -11.57 -6.15
CA ALA A 117 6.36 -10.59 -5.69
C ALA A 117 7.63 -11.23 -5.10
N ARG A 118 7.66 -12.55 -4.90
CA ARG A 118 8.84 -13.31 -4.47
C ARG A 118 9.66 -13.87 -5.64
N SER A 119 9.17 -13.76 -6.87
CA SER A 119 9.93 -14.21 -8.04
C SER A 119 11.01 -13.19 -8.40
N ALA A 120 12.28 -13.63 -8.41
CA ALA A 120 13.42 -12.81 -8.83
C ALA A 120 13.22 -12.22 -10.24
N GLY A 121 12.49 -12.93 -11.12
CA GLY A 121 12.14 -12.45 -12.46
C GLY A 121 11.18 -11.25 -12.48
N ALA A 122 10.18 -11.20 -11.60
CA ALA A 122 9.27 -10.06 -11.52
C ALA A 122 9.94 -8.84 -10.89
N LEU A 123 10.82 -9.06 -9.90
CA LEU A 123 11.61 -7.98 -9.30
C LEU A 123 12.62 -7.42 -10.31
N ALA A 124 13.33 -8.27 -11.05
CA ALA A 124 14.25 -7.84 -12.10
C ALA A 124 13.53 -7.08 -13.24
N ALA A 125 12.31 -7.50 -13.62
CA ALA A 125 11.50 -6.76 -14.58
C ALA A 125 11.05 -5.40 -14.05
N LEU A 126 10.74 -5.29 -12.75
CA LEU A 126 10.40 -4.03 -12.09
C LEU A 126 11.62 -3.12 -11.94
N GLU A 127 12.79 -3.66 -11.59
CA GLU A 127 14.06 -2.92 -11.51
C GLU A 127 14.52 -2.43 -12.88
N ALA A 128 14.40 -3.26 -13.92
CA ALA A 128 14.68 -2.87 -15.29
C ALA A 128 13.74 -1.75 -15.77
N ARG A 129 12.49 -1.76 -15.32
CA ARG A 129 11.52 -0.71 -15.60
C ARG A 129 11.72 0.53 -14.74
N ALA A 130 12.19 0.40 -13.50
CA ALA A 130 12.51 1.53 -12.64
C ALA A 130 13.78 2.26 -13.10
N GLY A 131 14.74 1.53 -13.66
CA GLY A 131 15.96 2.09 -14.24
C GLY A 131 15.74 2.82 -15.57
N ASP A 132 14.63 2.54 -16.26
CA ASP A 132 14.24 3.20 -17.51
C ASP A 132 12.71 3.33 -17.59
N PRO A 133 12.13 4.29 -16.82
CA PRO A 133 10.68 4.38 -16.64
C PRO A 133 9.92 4.83 -17.89
N LEU A 134 10.61 5.28 -18.93
CA LEU A 134 10.03 5.81 -20.18
C LEU A 134 10.51 5.00 -21.39
N ARG A 135 10.45 3.68 -21.33
CA ARG A 135 10.74 2.84 -22.49
C ARG A 135 9.64 2.94 -23.53
N ALA A 136 9.98 3.51 -24.68
CA ALA A 136 9.09 3.61 -25.84
C ALA A 136 8.55 2.25 -26.34
N THR A 137 9.24 1.15 -26.03
CA THR A 137 8.79 -0.22 -26.36
C THR A 137 7.76 -0.79 -25.40
N ASP A 138 7.56 -0.16 -24.23
CA ASP A 138 6.54 -0.59 -23.28
C ASP A 138 5.15 -0.33 -23.82
N GLU A 139 4.26 -1.29 -23.62
CA GLU A 139 2.88 -1.25 -24.11
C GLU A 139 2.15 0.03 -23.68
N ALA A 140 2.28 0.44 -22.41
CA ALA A 140 1.66 1.65 -21.90
C ALA A 140 2.20 2.93 -22.56
N CYS A 141 3.51 2.99 -22.84
CA CYS A 141 4.12 4.10 -23.56
C CYS A 141 3.67 4.14 -25.02
N ARG A 142 3.60 2.98 -25.70
CA ARG A 142 3.07 2.87 -27.07
C ARG A 142 1.62 3.33 -27.17
N GLN A 143 0.77 2.85 -26.28
CA GLN A 143 -0.64 3.23 -26.22
C GLN A 143 -0.82 4.73 -25.96
N THR A 144 -0.02 5.31 -25.05
CA THR A 144 -0.07 6.75 -24.78
C THR A 144 0.39 7.56 -25.99
N MET A 145 1.47 7.14 -26.67
CA MET A 145 1.94 7.79 -27.89
C MET A 145 0.93 7.69 -29.04
N GLU A 146 0.25 6.55 -29.18
CA GLU A 146 -0.80 6.34 -30.18
C GLU A 146 -2.02 7.22 -29.93
N GLN A 147 -2.43 7.35 -28.66
CA GLN A 147 -3.50 8.28 -28.27
C GLN A 147 -3.13 9.73 -28.55
N MET A 148 -1.91 10.15 -28.21
CA MET A 148 -1.42 11.49 -28.52
C MET A 148 -1.40 11.76 -30.03
N ARG A 149 -0.99 10.78 -30.84
CA ARG A 149 -0.99 10.88 -32.31
C ARG A 149 -2.40 11.02 -32.85
N THR A 150 -3.33 10.21 -32.35
CA THR A 150 -4.75 10.25 -32.72
C THR A 150 -5.38 11.61 -32.41
N GLN A 151 -5.06 12.19 -31.24
CA GLN A 151 -5.52 13.52 -30.86
C GLN A 151 -4.90 14.63 -31.73
N GLN A 152 -3.62 14.50 -32.10
CA GLN A 152 -2.97 15.44 -33.02
C GLN A 152 -3.56 15.38 -34.43
N ASP A 153 -3.88 14.19 -34.92
CA ASP A 153 -4.49 14.01 -36.25
C ASP A 153 -5.92 14.55 -36.27
N ALA A 154 -6.72 14.29 -35.22
CA ALA A 154 -8.04 14.88 -35.06
C ALA A 154 -8.00 16.43 -34.98
N ALA A 155 -7.02 16.99 -34.25
CA ALA A 155 -6.82 18.44 -34.17
C ALA A 155 -6.36 19.06 -35.51
N ARG A 156 -5.59 18.32 -36.33
CA ARG A 156 -5.21 18.74 -37.68
C ARG A 156 -6.37 18.69 -38.66
N GLU A 157 -7.21 17.68 -38.57
CA GLU A 157 -8.39 17.52 -39.42
C GLU A 157 -9.45 18.58 -39.14
N GLN A 158 -9.65 18.96 -37.88
CA GLN A 158 -10.50 20.11 -37.50
C GLN A 158 -9.96 21.46 -37.98
N ARG A 159 -8.65 21.57 -38.23
CA ARG A 159 -8.00 22.78 -38.76
C ARG A 159 -7.95 22.83 -40.29
N ARG A 160 -8.42 21.80 -41.01
CA ARG A 160 -8.54 21.86 -42.47
C ARG A 160 -9.73 22.76 -42.84
N PRO A 161 -9.54 23.88 -43.55
CA PRO A 161 -10.64 24.73 -43.97
C PRO A 161 -11.57 23.94 -44.90
N LYS A 162 -12.89 23.98 -44.63
CA LYS A 162 -13.92 23.61 -45.59
C LYS A 162 -13.82 24.55 -46.79
N VAL A 163 -13.03 24.18 -47.80
CA VAL A 163 -13.20 24.74 -49.15
C VAL A 163 -14.41 24.02 -49.75
N ALA A 164 -15.59 24.47 -49.33
CA ALA A 164 -16.83 24.18 -50.01
C ALA A 164 -16.93 25.10 -51.23
N ALA A 165 -16.99 24.46 -52.41
CA ALA A 165 -17.78 24.83 -53.57
C ALA A 165 -18.13 26.32 -53.75
N GLN A 166 -17.49 26.98 -54.71
CA GLN A 166 -18.17 27.90 -55.63
C GLN A 166 -17.56 27.73 -57.02
N SER A 167 -18.20 26.90 -57.84
CA SER A 167 -18.06 26.92 -59.29
C SER A 167 -19.03 27.96 -59.83
N THR A 168 -18.52 29.01 -60.44
CA THR A 168 -19.20 29.75 -61.51
C THR A 168 -18.16 30.26 -62.48
#